data_AF-A0A961CH57-F1
#
_entry.id   AF-A0A961CH57-F1
#
_cell.length_a   1.000
_cell.length_b   1.000
_cell.length_c   1.000
_cell.angle_alpha   90.00
_cell.angle_beta   90.00
_cell.angle_gamma   90.00
#
_symmetry.space_group_name_H-M   'P 1'
#
loop_
_entity.id
_entity.type
_entity.pdbx_description
1 polymer ?
#
loop_
_entity_poly.entity_id
_entity_poly.type
_entity_poly.pdbx_seq_one_letter_code
_entity_poly.pdbx_strand_id
1 'polypeptide(L)'
;MSEASPGPSLRRVLLLVGAVVAAVVSVGIGARAEHDARVTADEPQYLLSAISLAEDGDLNIRDELNDHRWSAFHEAPLPQQTAPLDGGRTRLSPHDPLYPLVLALPVRIGLGVAGDAGAWVAAKAFGALVAAALAMVTTWVAVRRFGVGPRRAAVVVTCMSVVPPLVVYGTQLYPELLAALAVVSVIGAVTSEAPARPAPMAVLLVGLLALPWLSVKYLPVA
;
A
#
# COMPACT_ATOMS: atom_id res chain seq x y z
N MET A 1 33.70 -31.41 17.48
CA MET A 1 32.82 -30.25 17.80
C MET A 1 32.71 -29.40 16.56
N SER A 2 31.58 -29.48 15.85
CA SER A 2 31.36 -28.71 14.62
C SER A 2 31.07 -27.27 14.99
N GLU A 3 31.94 -26.33 14.61
CA GLU A 3 31.63 -24.90 14.68
C GLU A 3 30.38 -24.65 13.83
N ALA A 4 29.26 -24.33 14.47
CA ALA A 4 28.07 -23.89 13.77
C ALA A 4 28.41 -22.55 13.09
N SER A 5 28.40 -22.53 11.77
CA SER A 5 28.65 -21.31 11.00
C SER A 5 27.75 -20.18 11.50
N PRO A 6 28.27 -18.96 11.72
CA PRO A 6 27.46 -17.87 12.23
C PRO A 6 26.26 -17.64 11.32
N GLY A 7 25.06 -17.71 11.89
CA GLY A 7 23.82 -17.52 11.14
C GLY A 7 23.77 -16.15 10.45
N PRO A 8 22.95 -15.99 9.38
CA PRO A 8 22.84 -14.73 8.69
C PRO A 8 22.33 -13.63 9.64
N SER A 9 22.89 -12.42 9.53
CA SER A 9 22.43 -11.29 10.34
C SER A 9 20.98 -10.95 9.99
N LEU A 10 20.17 -10.62 11.01
CA LEU A 10 18.74 -10.31 10.82
C LEU A 10 18.54 -9.21 9.77
N ARG A 11 19.39 -8.19 9.73
CA ARG A 11 19.31 -7.13 8.72
C ARG A 11 19.41 -7.67 7.29
N ARG A 12 20.33 -8.61 7.03
CA ARG A 12 20.46 -9.24 5.70
C ARG A 12 19.23 -10.08 5.36
N VAL A 13 18.70 -10.80 6.35
CA VAL A 13 17.46 -11.58 6.18
C VAL A 13 16.30 -10.67 5.80
N LEU A 14 16.10 -9.57 6.52
CA LEU A 14 15.02 -8.62 6.25
C LEU A 14 15.16 -8.01 4.84
N LEU A 15 16.36 -7.55 4.47
CA LEU A 15 16.60 -6.99 3.13
C LEU A 15 16.36 -8.01 2.02
N LEU A 16 16.75 -9.27 2.23
CA LEU A 16 16.52 -10.34 1.27
C LEU A 16 15.02 -10.62 1.11
N VAL A 17 14.27 -10.77 2.21
CA VAL A 17 12.82 -10.98 2.18
C VAL A 17 12.13 -9.81 1.47
N GLY A 18 12.45 -8.57 1.85
CA GLY A 18 11.89 -7.38 1.24
C GLY A 18 12.21 -7.28 -0.25
N ALA A 19 13.46 -7.52 -0.65
CA ALA A 19 13.86 -7.48 -2.05
C ALA A 19 13.15 -8.55 -2.90
N VAL A 20 13.04 -9.77 -2.39
CA VAL A 20 12.33 -10.86 -3.09
C VAL A 20 10.85 -10.53 -3.26
N VAL A 21 10.18 -10.10 -2.18
CA VAL A 21 8.76 -9.73 -2.23
C VAL A 21 8.53 -8.55 -3.17
N ALA A 22 9.32 -7.48 -3.07
CA ALA A 22 9.23 -6.34 -3.98
C ALA A 22 9.41 -6.76 -5.44
N ALA A 23 10.41 -7.60 -5.74
CA ALA A 23 10.68 -8.07 -7.09
C ALA A 23 9.52 -8.91 -7.64
N VAL A 24 9.02 -9.89 -6.88
CA VAL A 24 7.92 -10.76 -7.31
C VAL A 24 6.63 -9.97 -7.50
N VAL A 25 6.27 -9.09 -6.56
CA VAL A 25 5.07 -8.25 -6.70
C VAL A 25 5.20 -7.30 -7.90
N SER A 26 6.38 -6.74 -8.14
CA SER A 26 6.59 -5.82 -9.27
C SER A 26 6.37 -6.47 -10.64
N VAL A 27 6.58 -7.78 -10.78
CA VAL A 27 6.24 -8.52 -12.02
C VAL A 27 4.77 -8.36 -12.38
N GLY A 28 3.89 -8.23 -11.38
CA GLY A 28 2.45 -8.07 -11.55
C GLY A 28 1.98 -6.66 -11.89
N ILE A 29 2.84 -5.64 -11.86
CA ILE A 29 2.42 -4.23 -12.08
C ILE A 29 1.68 -4.08 -13.42
N GLY A 30 2.22 -4.68 -14.47
CA GLY A 30 1.62 -4.68 -15.80
C GLY A 30 0.45 -5.64 -15.99
N ALA A 31 0.08 -6.46 -15.00
CA ALA A 31 -1.04 -7.38 -15.15
C ALA A 31 -2.36 -6.62 -15.36
N ARG A 32 -3.23 -7.15 -16.23
CA ARG A 32 -4.61 -6.66 -16.35
C ARG A 32 -5.42 -7.16 -15.15
N ALA A 33 -6.20 -6.27 -14.55
CA ALA A 33 -7.11 -6.60 -13.48
C ALA A 33 -8.43 -7.18 -14.03
N GLU A 34 -8.86 -6.68 -15.19
CA GLU A 34 -10.03 -7.15 -15.94
C GLU A 34 -9.74 -7.18 -17.45
N HIS A 35 -10.66 -7.75 -18.25
CA HIS A 35 -10.50 -7.85 -19.70
C HIS A 35 -10.14 -6.49 -20.34
N ASP A 36 -10.72 -5.41 -19.84
CA ASP A 36 -10.58 -4.05 -20.40
C ASP A 36 -9.95 -3.05 -19.39
N ALA A 37 -9.23 -3.52 -18.36
CA ALA A 37 -8.68 -2.59 -17.37
C ALA A 37 -7.39 -3.07 -16.67
N ARG A 38 -6.46 -2.13 -16.43
CA ARG A 38 -5.25 -2.35 -15.61
C ARG A 38 -5.55 -2.18 -14.13
N VAL A 39 -6.64 -1.50 -13.82
CA VAL A 39 -7.18 -1.29 -12.47
C VAL A 39 -8.67 -1.66 -12.46
N THR A 40 -9.23 -2.10 -11.34
CA THR A 40 -10.61 -2.62 -11.22
C THR A 40 -11.37 -1.92 -10.09
N ALA A 41 -12.71 -1.98 -10.16
CA ALA A 41 -13.62 -1.49 -9.13
C ALA A 41 -13.32 -0.05 -8.70
N ASP A 42 -12.88 0.15 -7.45
CA ASP A 42 -12.67 1.46 -6.84
C ASP A 42 -11.28 2.06 -7.13
N GLU A 43 -10.34 1.27 -7.67
CA GLU A 43 -8.95 1.70 -7.93
C GLU A 43 -8.83 2.95 -8.84
N PRO A 44 -9.65 3.10 -9.92
CA PRO A 44 -9.65 4.33 -10.71
C PRO A 44 -9.99 5.57 -9.87
N GLN A 45 -10.93 5.46 -8.93
CA GLN A 45 -11.33 6.59 -8.09
C GLN A 45 -10.22 7.00 -7.14
N TYR A 46 -9.51 6.03 -6.54
CA TYR A 46 -8.34 6.33 -5.72
C TYR A 46 -7.21 7.01 -6.50
N LEU A 47 -6.95 6.56 -7.74
CA LEU A 47 -5.95 7.19 -8.60
C LEU A 47 -6.35 8.61 -9.02
N LEU A 48 -7.59 8.84 -9.44
CA LEU A 48 -8.06 10.17 -9.81
C LEU A 48 -7.95 11.15 -8.62
N SER A 49 -8.35 10.74 -7.42
CA SER A 49 -8.17 11.58 -6.23
C SER A 49 -6.69 11.80 -5.88
N ALA A 50 -5.82 10.81 -6.09
CA ALA A 50 -4.39 10.98 -5.85
C ALA A 50 -3.72 11.92 -6.87
N ILE A 51 -4.21 11.92 -8.12
CA ILE A 51 -3.80 12.84 -9.18
C ILE A 51 -4.22 14.27 -8.82
N SER A 52 -5.49 14.49 -8.48
CA SER A 52 -6.01 15.79 -8.04
C SER A 52 -5.24 16.35 -6.84
N LEU A 53 -4.95 15.51 -5.84
CA LEU A 53 -4.12 15.90 -4.71
C LEU A 53 -2.66 16.21 -5.09
N ALA A 54 -2.12 15.53 -6.10
CA ALA A 54 -0.74 15.71 -6.54
C ALA A 54 -0.52 17.00 -7.33
N GLU A 55 -1.51 17.41 -8.12
CA GLU A 55 -1.42 18.56 -9.03
C GLU A 55 -2.10 19.80 -8.44
N ASP A 56 -3.31 19.65 -7.89
CA ASP A 56 -4.16 20.77 -7.45
C ASP A 56 -4.26 20.88 -5.93
N GLY A 57 -3.94 19.80 -5.21
CA GLY A 57 -3.95 19.78 -3.74
C GLY A 57 -5.36 19.71 -3.14
N ASP A 58 -6.35 19.25 -3.91
CA ASP A 58 -7.71 19.03 -3.44
C ASP A 58 -8.26 17.64 -3.85
N LEU A 59 -9.52 17.35 -3.51
CA LEU A 59 -10.17 16.05 -3.76
C LEU A 59 -11.20 16.12 -4.91
N ASN A 60 -11.29 17.25 -5.61
CA ASN A 60 -12.28 17.52 -6.62
C ASN A 60 -11.85 16.94 -7.97
N ILE A 61 -12.26 15.70 -8.24
CA ILE A 61 -11.83 14.96 -9.43
C ILE A 61 -12.60 15.34 -10.72
N ARG A 62 -13.18 16.54 -10.77
CA ARG A 62 -14.15 16.89 -11.82
C ARG A 62 -13.48 17.05 -13.18
N ASP A 63 -12.38 17.76 -13.23
CA ASP A 63 -11.62 18.00 -14.45
C ASP A 63 -10.94 16.73 -14.94
N GLU A 64 -10.41 15.87 -14.07
CA GLU A 64 -9.84 14.59 -14.51
C GLU A 64 -10.89 13.64 -15.08
N LEU A 65 -12.14 13.71 -14.58
CA LEU A 65 -13.27 13.02 -15.17
C LEU A 65 -13.66 13.60 -16.54
N ASN A 66 -13.66 14.93 -16.68
CA ASN A 66 -13.98 15.60 -17.95
C ASN A 66 -12.92 15.36 -19.03
N ASP A 67 -11.65 15.30 -18.62
CA ASP A 67 -10.50 15.08 -19.49
C ASP A 67 -10.22 13.60 -19.75
N HIS A 68 -11.05 12.70 -19.20
CA HIS A 68 -10.94 11.25 -19.38
C HIS A 68 -9.55 10.68 -18.99
N ARG A 69 -8.91 11.24 -17.96
CA ARG A 69 -7.55 10.84 -17.55
C ARG A 69 -7.46 9.38 -17.11
N TRP A 70 -8.58 8.82 -16.66
CA TRP A 70 -8.71 7.40 -16.35
C TRP A 70 -8.44 6.47 -17.53
N SER A 71 -8.56 6.95 -18.79
CA SER A 71 -8.32 6.15 -19.99
C SER A 71 -6.90 5.60 -20.10
N ALA A 72 -5.92 6.22 -19.40
CA ALA A 72 -4.55 5.74 -19.34
C ALA A 72 -4.37 4.42 -18.56
N PHE A 73 -5.34 4.06 -17.72
CA PHE A 73 -5.28 2.87 -16.85
C PHE A 73 -6.58 2.03 -16.83
N HIS A 74 -7.66 2.52 -17.41
CA HIS A 74 -8.95 1.84 -17.48
C HIS A 74 -9.56 2.08 -18.87
N GLU A 75 -9.78 1.03 -19.68
CA GLU A 75 -10.13 1.20 -21.11
C GLU A 75 -11.64 1.46 -21.31
N ALA A 76 -12.48 1.08 -20.35
CA ALA A 76 -13.94 1.28 -20.38
C ALA A 76 -14.40 2.53 -19.58
N PRO A 77 -15.55 3.13 -19.92
CA PRO A 77 -16.13 4.21 -19.11
C PRO A 77 -16.29 3.82 -17.65
N LEU A 78 -15.87 4.70 -16.73
CA LEU A 78 -16.02 4.46 -15.30
C LEU A 78 -17.50 4.42 -14.91
N PRO A 79 -17.92 3.48 -14.03
CA PRO A 79 -19.25 3.54 -13.44
C PRO A 79 -19.41 4.83 -12.65
N GLN A 80 -20.59 5.44 -12.71
CA GLN A 80 -20.86 6.65 -11.94
C GLN A 80 -20.99 6.30 -10.46
N GLN A 81 -19.90 6.49 -9.71
CA GLN A 81 -19.85 6.34 -8.26
C GLN A 81 -19.87 7.70 -7.52
N THR A 82 -19.69 8.80 -8.27
CA THR A 82 -19.67 10.16 -7.72
C THR A 82 -21.02 10.86 -7.88
N ALA A 83 -21.35 11.71 -6.91
CA ALA A 83 -22.49 12.62 -6.97
C ALA A 83 -21.99 14.06 -7.17
N PRO A 84 -22.59 14.84 -8.10
CA PRO A 84 -22.25 16.25 -8.24
C PRO A 84 -22.66 17.02 -6.98
N LEU A 85 -21.73 17.81 -6.44
CA LEU A 85 -21.94 18.75 -5.34
C LEU A 85 -21.86 20.19 -5.87
N ASP A 86 -22.37 21.14 -5.09
CA ASP A 86 -22.31 22.58 -5.42
C ASP A 86 -22.84 22.93 -6.82
N GLY A 87 -23.94 22.30 -7.23
CA GLY A 87 -24.51 22.49 -8.57
C GLY A 87 -23.65 21.92 -9.70
N GLY A 88 -22.81 20.91 -9.41
CA GLY A 88 -21.91 20.27 -10.38
C GLY A 88 -20.52 20.90 -10.46
N ARG A 89 -20.22 21.88 -9.60
CA ARG A 89 -18.88 22.49 -9.51
C ARG A 89 -17.84 21.55 -8.89
N THR A 90 -18.30 20.64 -8.04
CA THR A 90 -17.45 19.73 -7.29
C THR A 90 -17.88 18.29 -7.54
N ARG A 91 -16.92 17.39 -7.75
CA ARG A 91 -17.12 15.94 -7.77
C ARG A 91 -16.08 15.29 -6.88
N LEU A 92 -16.55 14.65 -5.81
CA LEU A 92 -15.69 13.91 -4.88
C LEU A 92 -15.81 12.41 -5.14
N SER A 93 -14.69 11.71 -5.02
CA SER A 93 -14.69 10.26 -4.86
C SER A 93 -15.45 9.89 -3.56
N PRO A 94 -16.27 8.84 -3.56
CA PRO A 94 -17.00 8.40 -2.36
C PRO A 94 -16.10 7.70 -1.33
N HIS A 95 -14.81 7.50 -1.63
CA HIS A 95 -13.87 6.77 -0.78
C HIS A 95 -13.08 7.68 0.16
N ASP A 96 -12.62 7.09 1.27
CA ASP A 96 -11.91 7.83 2.32
C ASP A 96 -10.56 8.43 1.82
N PRO A 97 -10.20 9.65 2.24
CA PRO A 97 -9.19 10.47 1.55
C PRO A 97 -7.73 10.13 1.89
N LEU A 98 -7.47 9.38 2.98
CA LEU A 98 -6.10 9.16 3.43
C LEU A 98 -5.29 8.29 2.46
N TYR A 99 -5.95 7.30 1.83
CA TYR A 99 -5.26 6.45 0.87
C TYR A 99 -4.79 7.24 -0.38
N PRO A 100 -5.66 8.02 -1.05
CA PRO A 100 -5.24 8.97 -2.08
C PRO A 100 -4.14 9.93 -1.63
N LEU A 101 -4.21 10.46 -0.40
CA LEU A 101 -3.20 11.37 0.14
C LEU A 101 -1.82 10.71 0.25
N VAL A 102 -1.75 9.46 0.70
CA VAL A 102 -0.50 8.70 0.74
C VAL A 102 0.01 8.41 -0.69
N LEU A 103 -0.89 8.16 -1.64
CA LEU A 103 -0.55 7.93 -3.05
C LEU A 103 -0.13 9.20 -3.81
N ALA A 104 -0.49 10.39 -3.35
CA ALA A 104 -0.23 11.64 -4.08
C ALA A 104 1.26 11.84 -4.41
N LEU A 105 2.17 11.47 -3.49
CA LEU A 105 3.61 11.58 -3.74
C LEU A 105 4.13 10.63 -4.84
N PRO A 106 3.93 9.29 -4.76
CA PRO A 106 4.35 8.41 -5.84
C PRO A 106 3.66 8.74 -7.16
N VAL A 107 2.37 9.13 -7.14
CA VAL A 107 1.64 9.58 -8.33
C VAL A 107 2.31 10.80 -8.96
N ARG A 108 2.65 11.82 -8.17
CA ARG A 108 3.36 13.03 -8.66
C ARG A 108 4.68 12.70 -9.34
N ILE A 109 5.44 11.77 -8.77
CA ILE A 109 6.69 11.28 -9.37
C ILE A 109 6.40 10.60 -10.71
N GLY A 110 5.38 9.73 -10.75
CA GLY A 110 4.94 9.05 -11.96
C GLY A 110 4.48 9.99 -13.07
N LEU A 111 3.65 10.98 -12.72
CA LEU A 111 3.19 12.04 -13.63
C LEU A 111 4.37 12.75 -14.30
N GLY A 112 5.41 13.10 -13.53
CA GLY A 112 6.61 13.73 -14.06
C GLY A 112 7.47 12.86 -14.99
N VAL A 113 7.28 11.53 -14.98
CA VAL A 113 8.04 10.59 -15.81
C VAL A 113 7.30 10.25 -17.11
N ALA A 114 6.00 9.97 -17.04
CA ALA A 114 5.23 9.48 -18.18
C ALA A 114 3.74 9.90 -18.15
N GLY A 115 3.41 11.03 -17.53
CA GLY A 115 2.03 11.50 -17.38
C GLY A 115 1.15 10.49 -16.64
N ASP A 116 -0.11 10.38 -17.04
CA ASP A 116 -1.08 9.49 -16.39
C ASP A 116 -0.67 8.01 -16.43
N ALA A 117 0.06 7.59 -17.46
CA ALA A 117 0.63 6.24 -17.53
C ALA A 117 1.70 6.01 -16.46
N GLY A 118 2.53 7.02 -16.20
CA GLY A 118 3.52 6.98 -15.13
C GLY A 118 2.88 7.01 -13.74
N ALA A 119 1.77 7.75 -13.58
CA ALA A 119 1.03 7.86 -12.33
C ALA A 119 0.60 6.50 -11.77
N TRP A 120 -0.12 5.69 -12.57
CA TRP A 120 -0.61 4.39 -12.11
C TRP A 120 0.52 3.38 -11.91
N VAL A 121 1.55 3.40 -12.75
CA VAL A 121 2.73 2.53 -12.60
C VAL A 121 3.45 2.84 -11.29
N ALA A 122 3.66 4.12 -10.98
CA ALA A 122 4.30 4.55 -9.75
C ALA A 122 3.45 4.21 -8.51
N ALA A 123 2.12 4.34 -8.59
CA ALA A 123 1.22 3.94 -7.52
C ALA A 123 1.31 2.42 -7.23
N LYS A 124 1.31 1.58 -8.27
CA LYS A 124 1.46 0.12 -8.09
C LYS A 124 2.85 -0.27 -7.60
N ALA A 125 3.90 0.40 -8.08
CA ALA A 125 5.26 0.21 -7.58
C ALA A 125 5.35 0.57 -6.09
N PHE A 126 4.66 1.63 -5.64
CA PHE A 126 4.54 1.95 -4.23
C PHE A 126 3.83 0.84 -3.45
N GLY A 127 2.73 0.27 -3.97
CA GLY A 127 2.09 -0.92 -3.40
C GLY A 127 3.06 -2.09 -3.19
N ALA A 128 3.93 -2.36 -4.18
CA ALA A 128 4.95 -3.39 -4.08
C ALA A 128 5.97 -3.11 -2.96
N LEU A 129 6.36 -1.84 -2.77
CA LEU A 129 7.23 -1.42 -1.68
C LEU A 129 6.54 -1.55 -0.31
N VAL A 130 5.25 -1.24 -0.22
CA VAL A 130 4.47 -1.45 1.02
C VAL A 130 4.36 -2.94 1.35
N ALA A 131 4.12 -3.81 0.36
CA ALA A 131 4.10 -5.26 0.55
C ALA A 131 5.46 -5.79 1.06
N ALA A 132 6.56 -5.29 0.49
CA ALA A 132 7.91 -5.61 0.95
C ALA A 132 8.17 -5.13 2.38
N ALA A 133 7.76 -3.90 2.72
CA ALA A 133 7.86 -3.37 4.08
C ALA A 133 7.05 -4.22 5.07
N LEU A 134 5.83 -4.61 4.71
CA LEU A 134 4.99 -5.50 5.51
C LEU A 134 5.66 -6.86 5.75
N ALA A 135 6.25 -7.46 4.72
CA ALA A 135 7.00 -8.72 4.84
C ALA A 135 8.23 -8.57 5.75
N MET A 136 8.95 -7.46 5.64
CA MET A 136 10.09 -7.13 6.52
C MET A 136 9.65 -6.97 7.97
N VAL A 137 8.62 -6.17 8.25
CA VAL A 137 8.12 -5.96 9.61
C VAL A 137 7.59 -7.27 10.19
N THR A 138 6.82 -8.05 9.42
CA THR A 138 6.32 -9.37 9.84
C THR A 138 7.47 -10.32 10.21
N THR A 139 8.51 -10.38 9.38
CA THR A 139 9.72 -11.17 9.66
C THR A 139 10.42 -10.68 10.93
N TRP A 140 10.55 -9.36 11.10
CA TRP A 140 11.16 -8.78 12.29
C TRP A 140 10.36 -9.10 13.55
N VAL A 141 9.04 -8.97 13.52
CA VAL A 141 8.16 -9.32 14.63
C VAL A 141 8.29 -10.82 14.98
N ALA A 142 8.22 -11.71 13.98
CA ALA A 142 8.37 -13.15 14.18
C ALA A 142 9.69 -13.50 14.89
N VAL A 143 10.80 -12.88 14.47
CA VAL A 143 12.12 -13.16 15.06
C VAL A 143 12.31 -12.50 16.42
N ARG A 144 11.96 -11.22 16.56
CA ARG A 144 12.29 -10.42 17.74
C ARG A 144 11.27 -10.53 18.86
N ARG A 145 10.03 -10.87 18.55
CA ARG A 145 8.92 -10.89 19.51
C ARG A 145 8.44 -12.30 19.81
N PHE A 146 8.51 -13.19 18.83
CA PHE A 146 8.02 -14.57 18.97
C PHE A 146 9.13 -15.63 18.93
N GLY A 147 10.41 -15.22 18.91
CA GLY A 147 11.54 -16.14 19.01
C GLY A 147 11.70 -17.09 17.81
N VAL A 148 11.07 -16.81 16.67
CA VAL A 148 11.18 -17.65 15.48
C VAL A 148 12.60 -17.54 14.90
N GLY A 149 13.21 -18.67 14.56
CA GLY A 149 14.53 -18.68 13.92
C GLY A 149 14.56 -17.89 12.60
N PRO A 150 15.56 -17.02 12.34
CA PRO A 150 15.55 -16.10 11.18
C PRO A 150 15.33 -16.76 9.83
N ARG A 151 15.93 -17.94 9.59
CA ARG A 151 15.73 -18.69 8.35
C ARG A 151 14.29 -19.20 8.19
N ARG A 152 13.68 -19.70 9.26
CA ARG A 152 12.30 -20.19 9.25
C ARG A 152 11.33 -19.03 9.00
N ALA A 153 11.52 -17.92 9.71
CA ALA A 153 10.73 -16.70 9.49
C ALA A 153 10.85 -16.22 8.04
N ALA A 154 12.07 -16.15 7.50
CA ALA A 154 12.30 -15.72 6.12
C ALA A 154 11.57 -16.59 5.09
N VAL A 155 11.71 -17.92 5.19
CA VAL A 155 11.06 -18.85 4.27
C VAL A 155 9.54 -18.72 4.35
N VAL A 156 8.98 -18.81 5.56
CA VAL A 156 7.53 -18.78 5.75
C VAL A 156 6.94 -17.45 5.29
N VAL A 157 7.51 -16.31 5.73
CA VAL A 157 6.99 -14.99 5.35
C VAL A 157 7.12 -14.77 3.86
N THR A 158 8.27 -15.09 3.25
CA THR A 158 8.42 -14.95 1.79
C THR A 158 7.40 -15.81 1.05
N CYS A 159 7.27 -17.10 1.41
CA CYS A 159 6.30 -18.00 0.79
C CYS A 159 4.86 -17.48 0.90
N MET A 160 4.46 -16.94 2.06
CA MET A 160 3.11 -16.38 2.23
C MET A 160 2.92 -15.06 1.47
N SER A 161 3.93 -14.20 1.43
CA SER A 161 3.85 -12.91 0.74
C SER A 161 3.81 -13.02 -0.79
N VAL A 162 4.37 -14.08 -1.37
CA VAL A 162 4.45 -14.28 -2.83
C VAL A 162 3.36 -15.18 -3.40
N VAL A 163 2.38 -15.59 -2.59
CA VAL A 163 1.22 -16.37 -3.04
C VAL A 163 -0.06 -15.54 -2.98
N PRO A 164 -1.08 -15.87 -3.80
CA PRO A 164 -2.40 -15.27 -3.65
C PRO A 164 -3.03 -15.54 -2.27
N PRO A 165 -3.78 -14.58 -1.70
CA PRO A 165 -4.11 -13.29 -2.31
C PRO A 165 -3.04 -12.20 -2.10
N LEU A 166 -2.05 -12.39 -1.23
CA LEU A 166 -1.12 -11.33 -0.80
C LEU A 166 -0.27 -10.73 -1.93
N VAL A 167 0.20 -11.57 -2.86
CA VAL A 167 0.96 -11.08 -4.02
C VAL A 167 0.11 -10.18 -4.93
N VAL A 168 -1.19 -10.47 -5.03
CA VAL A 168 -2.15 -9.70 -5.84
C VAL A 168 -2.44 -8.35 -5.19
N TYR A 169 -2.70 -8.35 -3.88
CA TYR A 169 -2.87 -7.12 -3.10
C TYR A 169 -1.68 -6.16 -3.22
N GLY A 170 -0.46 -6.69 -3.42
CA GLY A 170 0.75 -5.89 -3.66
C GLY A 170 0.70 -5.01 -4.91
N THR A 171 -0.16 -5.35 -5.87
CA THR A 171 -0.35 -4.59 -7.12
C THR A 171 -1.73 -3.94 -7.23
N GLN A 172 -2.60 -4.20 -6.26
CA GLN A 172 -3.91 -3.58 -6.19
C GLN A 172 -3.86 -2.32 -5.33
N LEU A 173 -4.54 -1.27 -5.77
CA LEU A 173 -4.56 0.03 -5.15
C LEU A 173 -5.67 0.12 -4.11
N TYR A 174 -5.45 -0.55 -2.99
CA TYR A 174 -6.35 -0.52 -1.84
C TYR A 174 -5.61 -0.19 -0.54
N PRO A 175 -6.31 0.38 0.47
CA PRO A 175 -5.72 0.73 1.76
C PRO A 175 -5.22 -0.47 2.59
N GLU A 176 -5.62 -1.69 2.25
CA GLU A 176 -5.46 -2.94 3.00
C GLU A 176 -4.01 -3.19 3.42
N LEU A 177 -3.06 -3.01 2.51
CA LEU A 177 -1.65 -3.27 2.82
C LEU A 177 -1.06 -2.23 3.77
N LEU A 178 -1.48 -0.97 3.67
CA LEU A 178 -1.07 0.08 4.61
C LEU A 178 -1.67 -0.18 6.00
N ALA A 179 -2.94 -0.56 6.05
CA ALA A 179 -3.60 -0.95 7.30
C ALA A 179 -2.90 -2.14 7.94
N ALA A 180 -2.59 -3.20 7.18
CA ALA A 180 -1.86 -4.36 7.67
C ALA A 180 -0.45 -3.98 8.18
N LEU A 181 0.28 -3.12 7.46
CA LEU A 181 1.58 -2.64 7.90
C LEU A 181 1.50 -1.87 9.22
N ALA A 182 0.51 -1.01 9.39
CA ALA A 182 0.28 -0.30 10.65
C ALA A 182 -0.01 -1.29 11.79
N VAL A 183 -0.96 -2.21 11.61
CA VAL A 183 -1.34 -3.20 12.63
C VAL A 183 -0.16 -4.09 13.04
N VAL A 184 0.60 -4.65 12.08
CA VAL A 184 1.75 -5.51 12.42
C VAL A 184 2.85 -4.71 13.12
N SER A 185 3.04 -3.43 12.77
CA SER A 185 3.98 -2.55 13.46
C SER A 185 3.55 -2.28 14.91
N VAL A 186 2.25 -2.08 15.15
CA VAL A 186 1.68 -1.96 16.51
C VAL A 186 1.92 -3.23 17.31
N ILE A 187 1.60 -4.41 16.76
CA ILE A 187 1.87 -5.70 17.41
C ILE A 187 3.34 -5.79 17.80
N GLY A 188 4.24 -5.42 16.89
CA GLY A 188 5.67 -5.39 17.11
C GLY A 188 6.13 -4.44 18.22
N ALA A 189 5.39 -3.38 18.49
CA ALA A 189 5.68 -2.43 19.55
C ALA A 189 5.10 -2.84 20.90
N VAL A 190 3.84 -3.31 20.93
CA VAL A 190 3.16 -3.70 22.18
C VAL A 190 3.69 -5.01 22.77
N THR A 191 4.24 -5.89 21.93
CA THR A 191 4.92 -7.12 22.37
C THR A 191 6.37 -6.88 22.80
N SER A 192 6.78 -5.61 22.93
CA SER A 192 8.12 -5.25 23.37
C SER A 192 8.27 -5.30 24.89
N GLU A 193 9.25 -6.05 25.38
CA GLU A 193 9.64 -6.02 26.81
C GLU A 193 10.38 -4.73 27.21
N ALA A 194 10.92 -3.99 26.23
CA ALA A 194 11.59 -2.73 26.49
C ALA A 194 10.57 -1.63 26.83
N PRO A 195 10.89 -0.70 27.76
CA PRO A 195 10.03 0.42 28.09
C PRO A 195 9.60 1.18 26.82
N ALA A 196 8.29 1.40 26.67
CA ALA A 196 7.75 2.13 25.55
C ALA A 196 8.38 3.52 25.46
N ARG A 197 9.04 3.82 24.34
CA ARG A 197 9.45 5.19 24.05
C ARG A 197 8.22 5.96 23.57
N PRO A 198 7.96 7.18 24.08
CA PRO A 198 6.72 7.90 23.80
C PRO A 198 6.54 8.25 22.32
N ALA A 199 7.64 8.60 21.62
CA ALA A 199 7.59 8.98 20.21
C ALA A 199 7.12 7.86 19.25
N PRO A 200 7.71 6.64 19.25
CA PRO A 200 7.22 5.56 18.40
C PRO A 200 5.81 5.09 18.79
N MET A 201 5.43 5.18 20.08
CA MET A 201 4.07 4.87 20.51
C MET A 201 3.05 5.88 19.96
N ALA A 202 3.38 7.17 19.98
CA ALA A 202 2.54 8.21 19.39
C ALA A 202 2.37 8.03 17.87
N VAL A 203 3.44 7.70 17.14
CA VAL A 203 3.37 7.41 15.70
C VAL A 203 2.46 6.20 15.42
N LEU A 204 2.51 5.17 16.26
CA LEU A 204 1.67 3.98 16.12
C LEU A 204 0.20 4.25 16.47
N LEU A 205 -0.06 5.04 17.51
CA LEU A 205 -1.41 5.48 17.88
C LEU A 205 -2.02 6.37 16.80
N VAL A 206 -1.24 7.31 16.23
CA VAL A 206 -1.67 8.10 15.08
C VAL A 206 -1.96 7.19 13.88
N GLY A 207 -1.14 6.16 13.65
CA GLY A 207 -1.39 5.15 12.61
C GLY A 207 -2.70 4.37 12.79
N LEU A 208 -3.04 3.98 14.03
CA LEU A 208 -4.31 3.32 14.37
C LEU A 208 -5.50 4.26 14.19
N LEU A 209 -5.40 5.47 14.71
CA LEU A 209 -6.44 6.50 14.59
C LEU A 209 -6.65 6.96 13.14
N ALA A 210 -5.67 6.72 12.27
CA ALA A 210 -5.75 6.97 10.84
C ALA A 210 -6.42 5.82 10.06
N LEU A 211 -6.59 4.62 10.64
CA LEU A 211 -7.21 3.48 9.96
C LEU A 211 -8.66 3.76 9.49
N PRO A 212 -9.54 4.43 10.26
CA PRO A 212 -10.87 4.78 9.78
C PRO A 212 -10.84 5.71 8.56
N TRP A 213 -9.78 6.52 8.42
CA TRP A 213 -9.57 7.40 7.27
C TRP A 213 -8.96 6.70 6.07
N LEU A 214 -8.42 5.48 6.25
CA LEU A 214 -8.06 4.59 5.15
C LEU A 214 -9.30 3.89 4.60
N SER A 215 -10.16 3.39 5.50
CA SER A 215 -11.51 2.94 5.17
C SER A 215 -12.35 2.81 6.43
N VAL A 216 -13.62 3.24 6.39
CA VAL A 216 -14.58 3.07 7.50
C VAL A 216 -14.65 1.60 7.99
N LYS A 217 -14.40 0.61 7.12
CA LYS A 217 -14.38 -0.81 7.49
C LYS A 217 -13.31 -1.19 8.52
N TYR A 218 -12.30 -0.34 8.73
CA TYR A 218 -11.25 -0.55 9.73
C TYR A 218 -11.59 0.01 11.11
N LEU A 219 -12.76 0.63 11.30
CA LEU A 219 -13.19 1.14 12.60
C LEU A 219 -13.14 0.09 13.74
N PRO A 220 -13.49 -1.20 13.54
CA PRO A 220 -13.43 -2.19 14.62
C PRO A 220 -12.01 -2.58 15.07
N VAL A 221 -10.99 -2.27 14.27
CA VAL A 221 -9.57 -2.62 14.55
C VAL A 221 -8.71 -1.40 14.89
N ALA A 222 -9.29 -0.20 14.89
CA ALA A 222 -8.67 1.06 15.31
C ALA A 222 -8.84 1.27 16.83
#